data_AF-A0A4Y2P6X5-F1
#
_entry.id   AF-A0A4Y2P6X5-F1
#
_cell.length_a   1.000
_cell.length_b   1.000
_cell.length_c   1.000
_cell.angle_alpha   90.00
_cell.angle_beta   90.00
_cell.angle_gamma   90.00
#
_symmetry.space_group_name_H-M   'P 1'
#
loop_
_entity.id
_entity.type
_entity.pdbx_description
1 polymer ?
#
loop_
_entity_poly.entity_id
_entity_poly.type
_entity_poly.pdbx_seq_one_letter_code
_entity_poly.pdbx_strand_id
1 'polypeptide(L)'
;MGDPTVYGALRKSIAQVHTIEFQRRGLPHAHTLIVLRAADKFSTSEHIDKFVRAEIPSSIENLRLHEIETRCLMHGPCGIDNPGAHCMEADQCNKMFPKEFRTATTMNVSVYPLYCRCPSDTTFVRGREMDNRLVAPYNPYLLLKYNAHINVEVSPLCMR
;
A
#
# COMPACT_ATOMS: atom_id res chain seq x y z
N MET A 1 -20.79 -0.38 -4.55
CA MET A 1 -19.49 -0.03 -5.18
C MET A 1 -19.58 -0.43 -6.64
N GLY A 2 -19.31 0.47 -7.58
CA GLY A 2 -19.22 0.09 -9.01
C GLY A 2 -18.05 -0.87 -9.23
N ASP A 3 -18.13 -1.73 -10.25
CA ASP A 3 -17.10 -2.72 -10.55
C ASP A 3 -15.73 -2.04 -10.76
N PRO A 4 -14.73 -2.30 -9.90
CA PRO A 4 -13.44 -1.65 -9.98
C PRO A 4 -12.60 -2.12 -11.19
N THR A 5 -13.06 -3.11 -11.96
CA THR A 5 -12.45 -3.52 -13.23
C THR A 5 -12.84 -2.62 -14.41
N VAL A 6 -13.89 -1.79 -14.28
CA VAL A 6 -14.51 -1.02 -15.38
C VAL A 6 -13.65 0.13 -15.92
N TYR A 7 -12.48 0.40 -15.34
CA TYR A 7 -11.54 1.42 -15.84
C TYR A 7 -10.09 0.94 -15.96
N GLY A 8 -9.85 -0.38 -15.99
CA GLY A 8 -8.49 -0.94 -16.02
C GLY A 8 -7.67 -0.70 -14.74
N ALA A 9 -8.30 -0.15 -13.70
CA ALA A 9 -7.69 0.07 -12.40
C ALA A 9 -7.31 -1.24 -11.69
N LEU A 10 -8.11 -2.28 -11.92
CA LEU A 10 -7.86 -3.65 -11.48
C LEU A 10 -8.06 -4.58 -12.68
N ARG A 11 -7.18 -5.57 -12.83
CA ARG A 11 -7.22 -6.54 -13.94
C ARG A 11 -8.45 -7.45 -13.85
N LYS A 12 -8.73 -8.25 -14.89
CA LYS A 12 -9.93 -9.09 -14.91
C LYS A 12 -9.88 -10.12 -13.78
N SER A 13 -10.97 -10.22 -13.04
CA SER A 13 -11.12 -11.14 -11.90
C SER A 13 -12.03 -12.31 -12.21
N ILE A 14 -11.90 -13.38 -11.42
CA ILE A 14 -12.81 -14.52 -11.37
C ILE A 14 -13.67 -14.52 -10.11
N ALA A 15 -13.22 -13.85 -9.05
CA ALA A 15 -13.95 -13.71 -7.81
C ALA A 15 -13.55 -12.42 -7.09
N GLN A 16 -14.49 -11.88 -6.33
CA GLN A 16 -14.28 -10.74 -5.44
C GLN A 16 -15.00 -11.05 -4.12
N VAL A 17 -14.28 -10.95 -3.01
CA VAL A 17 -14.83 -11.09 -1.67
C VAL A 17 -14.55 -9.81 -0.93
N HIS A 18 -15.54 -9.26 -0.24
CA HIS A 18 -15.34 -8.11 0.61
C HIS A 18 -16.00 -8.33 1.97
N THR A 19 -15.33 -7.86 3.01
CA THR A 19 -15.87 -7.77 4.36
C THR A 19 -15.84 -6.31 4.79
N ILE A 20 -16.86 -5.90 5.55
CA ILE A 20 -16.91 -4.58 6.16
C ILE A 20 -16.90 -4.80 7.67
N GLU A 21 -15.91 -4.20 8.33
CA GLU A 21 -15.73 -4.23 9.77
C GLU A 21 -15.75 -2.80 10.29
N PHE A 22 -16.32 -2.61 11.48
CA PHE A 22 -16.32 -1.30 12.13
C PHE A 22 -15.13 -1.25 13.08
N GLN A 23 -14.18 -0.34 12.81
CA GLN A 23 -13.05 -0.13 13.71
C GLN A 23 -13.55 0.40 15.07
N ARG A 24 -12.71 0.30 16.12
CA ARG A 24 -13.04 0.73 17.51
C ARG A 24 -13.57 2.18 17.64
N ARG A 25 -13.46 3.00 16.59
CA ARG A 25 -13.95 4.38 16.50
C ARG A 25 -15.21 4.53 15.65
N GLY A 26 -15.88 3.43 15.30
CA GLY A 26 -17.11 3.41 14.50
C GLY A 26 -16.92 3.66 13.00
N LEU A 27 -15.69 3.83 12.53
CA LEU A 27 -15.42 4.04 11.10
C LEU A 27 -15.46 2.70 10.35
N PRO A 28 -16.13 2.65 9.18
CA PRO A 28 -16.14 1.45 8.35
C PRO A 28 -14.75 1.21 7.76
N HIS A 29 -14.28 -0.03 7.88
CA HIS A 29 -13.08 -0.53 7.25
C HIS A 29 -13.44 -1.72 6.37
N ALA A 30 -13.01 -1.68 5.11
CA ALA A 30 -13.31 -2.73 4.16
C ALA A 30 -12.03 -3.50 3.83
N HIS A 31 -12.08 -4.82 3.96
CA HIS A 31 -11.10 -5.71 3.35
C HIS A 31 -11.70 -6.23 2.05
N THR A 32 -11.01 -6.04 0.92
CA THR A 32 -11.45 -6.55 -0.38
C THR A 32 -10.36 -7.45 -0.95
N LEU A 33 -10.71 -8.72 -1.16
CA LEU A 33 -9.87 -9.70 -1.84
C LEU A 33 -10.36 -9.88 -3.27
N ILE A 34 -9.45 -9.73 -4.23
CA ILE A 34 -9.75 -9.88 -5.65
C ILE A 34 -8.89 -11.01 -6.20
N VAL A 35 -9.56 -12.06 -6.71
CA VAL A 35 -8.88 -13.19 -7.34
C VAL A 35 -8.83 -12.95 -8.84
N LEU A 36 -7.64 -12.75 -9.38
CA LEU A 36 -7.42 -12.47 -10.80
C LEU A 36 -7.51 -13.73 -11.66
N ARG A 37 -7.96 -13.58 -12.91
CA ARG A 37 -7.84 -14.64 -13.93
C ARG A 37 -6.37 -15.00 -14.13
N ALA A 38 -6.09 -16.25 -14.50
CA ALA A 38 -4.71 -16.73 -14.70
C ALA A 38 -3.91 -15.84 -15.68
N ALA A 39 -4.52 -15.47 -16.81
CA ALA A 39 -3.91 -14.58 -17.81
C ALA A 39 -3.72 -13.13 -17.34
N ASP A 40 -4.39 -12.75 -16.25
CA ASP A 40 -4.37 -11.42 -15.67
C ASP A 40 -3.51 -11.35 -14.38
N LYS A 41 -2.89 -12.46 -13.95
CA LYS A 41 -2.02 -12.46 -12.78
C LYS A 41 -0.76 -11.62 -13.03
N PHE A 42 -0.25 -11.01 -11.96
CA PHE A 42 1.03 -10.31 -12.00
C PHE A 42 2.17 -11.33 -12.08
N SER A 43 2.80 -11.42 -13.25
CA SER A 43 3.89 -12.37 -13.52
C SER A 43 5.29 -11.78 -13.36
N THR A 44 5.42 -10.46 -13.30
CA THR A 44 6.71 -9.76 -13.19
C THR A 44 6.64 -8.56 -12.24
N SER A 45 7.79 -8.16 -11.71
CA SER A 45 7.97 -6.95 -10.88
C SER A 45 7.49 -5.69 -11.58
N GLU A 46 7.80 -5.53 -12.86
CA GLU A 46 7.45 -4.34 -13.66
C GLU A 46 5.94 -4.23 -13.85
N HIS A 47 5.25 -5.37 -13.93
CA HIS A 47 3.79 -5.38 -13.95
C HIS A 47 3.18 -5.00 -12.60
N ILE A 48 3.84 -5.31 -11.49
CA ILE A 48 3.39 -4.90 -10.16
C ILE A 48 3.61 -3.40 -9.97
N ASP A 49 4.78 -2.89 -10.34
CA ASP A 49 5.15 -1.47 -10.14
C ASP A 49 4.23 -0.50 -10.90
N LYS A 50 3.61 -0.96 -11.99
CA LYS A 50 2.57 -0.20 -12.72
C LYS A 50 1.27 -0.03 -11.92
N PHE A 51 1.01 -0.90 -10.95
CA PHE A 51 -0.26 -0.96 -10.21
C PHE A 51 -0.11 -0.65 -8.73
N VAL A 52 1.01 -1.00 -8.13
CA VAL A 52 1.29 -0.78 -6.71
C VAL A 52 2.61 -0.05 -6.57
N ARG A 53 2.58 1.07 -5.85
CA ARG A 53 3.73 1.88 -5.48
C ARG A 53 3.88 1.89 -3.98
N ALA A 54 5.11 2.08 -3.50
CA ALA A 54 5.40 2.21 -2.08
C ALA A 54 6.36 3.40 -1.81
N GLU A 55 6.20 4.46 -2.60
CA GLU A 55 7.03 5.66 -2.58
C GLU A 55 6.16 6.92 -2.48
N ILE A 56 6.73 7.96 -1.87
CA ILE A 56 6.14 9.29 -1.78
C ILE A 56 6.07 9.87 -3.21
N PRO A 57 4.88 10.22 -3.72
CA PRO A 57 4.73 10.85 -5.04
C PRO A 57 5.44 12.20 -5.11
N SER A 58 5.92 12.61 -6.28
CA SER A 58 6.42 13.97 -6.48
C SER A 58 5.31 14.99 -6.30
N SER A 59 5.54 15.99 -5.44
CA SER A 59 4.63 17.12 -5.23
C SER A 59 4.54 18.05 -6.45
N ILE A 60 5.56 18.03 -7.32
CA ILE A 60 5.62 18.82 -8.56
C ILE A 60 4.80 18.13 -9.66
N GLU A 61 4.97 16.81 -9.82
CA GLU A 61 4.30 16.07 -10.91
C GLU A 61 2.83 15.82 -10.61
N ASN A 62 2.50 15.51 -9.34
CA ASN A 62 1.12 15.23 -8.94
C ASN A 62 0.88 15.61 -7.48
N LEU A 63 0.68 16.90 -7.25
CA LEU A 63 0.39 17.47 -5.93
C LEU A 63 -0.75 16.76 -5.22
N ARG A 64 -1.85 16.46 -5.94
CA ARG A 64 -3.03 15.83 -5.34
C ARG A 64 -2.74 14.42 -4.82
N LEU A 65 -1.99 13.61 -5.58
CA LEU A 65 -1.62 12.28 -5.12
C LEU A 65 -0.66 12.37 -3.92
N HIS A 66 0.31 13.30 -3.98
CA HIS A 66 1.24 13.56 -2.88
C HIS A 66 0.51 13.94 -1.58
N GLU A 67 -0.45 14.85 -1.63
CA GLU A 67 -1.25 15.26 -0.46
C GLU A 67 -2.05 14.11 0.15
N ILE A 68 -2.66 13.27 -0.69
CA ILE A 68 -3.46 12.13 -0.22
C ILE A 68 -2.55 11.06 0.39
N GLU A 69 -1.45 10.73 -0.27
CA GLU A 69 -0.48 9.74 0.19
C GLU A 69 0.14 10.17 1.53
N THR A 70 0.74 11.35 1.60
CA THR A 70 1.40 11.85 2.82
C THR A 70 0.43 11.95 4.01
N ARG A 71 -0.82 12.33 3.75
CA ARG A 71 -1.87 12.39 4.78
C ARG A 71 -2.32 11.01 5.24
N CYS A 72 -2.48 10.05 4.33
CA CYS A 72 -3.17 8.80 4.61
C CYS A 72 -2.24 7.59 4.78
N LEU A 73 -1.17 7.47 4.02
CA LEU A 73 -0.40 6.22 3.89
C LEU A 73 0.97 6.23 4.55
N MET A 74 1.37 7.36 5.12
CA MET A 74 2.58 7.44 5.93
C MET A 74 2.37 6.75 7.28
N HIS A 75 3.15 5.70 7.51
CA HIS A 75 3.19 4.98 8.76
C HIS A 75 3.64 5.90 9.89
N GLY A 76 2.82 6.03 10.93
CA GLY A 76 3.14 6.89 12.06
C GLY A 76 4.36 6.41 12.86
N PRO A 77 4.88 7.22 13.79
CA PRO A 77 5.94 6.83 14.69
C PRO A 77 5.60 5.52 15.41
N CYS A 78 6.56 4.60 15.44
CA CYS A 78 6.50 3.32 16.16
C CYS A 78 7.92 2.92 16.59
N GLY A 79 8.06 1.80 17.27
CA GLY A 79 9.35 1.33 17.77
C GLY A 79 9.81 2.17 18.95
N ILE A 80 11.09 2.50 18.97
CA ILE A 80 11.71 3.34 20.01
C ILE A 80 11.07 4.73 20.03
N ASP A 81 10.72 5.28 18.86
CA ASP A 81 10.10 6.60 18.73
C ASP A 81 8.70 6.66 19.39
N ASN A 82 8.00 5.53 19.46
CA ASN A 82 6.67 5.43 20.06
C ASN A 82 6.33 3.97 20.44
N PRO A 83 6.78 3.51 21.62
CA PRO A 83 6.54 2.14 22.08
C PRO A 83 5.05 1.83 22.31
N GLY A 84 4.23 2.86 22.53
CA GLY A 84 2.77 2.73 22.73
C GLY A 84 1.95 2.70 21.43
N ALA A 85 2.58 2.69 20.25
CA ALA A 85 1.84 2.66 18.99
C ALA A 85 1.03 1.36 18.86
N HIS A 86 -0.18 1.43 18.28
CA HIS A 86 -1.05 0.26 18.08
C HIS A 86 -0.47 -0.86 17.20
N CYS A 87 0.61 -0.59 16.47
CA CYS A 87 1.32 -1.58 15.67
C CYS A 87 2.46 -2.28 16.44
N MET A 88 2.73 -1.88 17.68
CA MET A 88 3.77 -2.49 18.49
C MET A 88 3.29 -3.82 19.07
N GLU A 89 4.11 -4.85 18.91
CA GLU A 89 3.91 -6.18 19.46
C GLU A 89 5.29 -6.74 19.82
N ALA A 90 5.47 -7.16 21.09
CA ALA A 90 6.77 -7.63 21.61
C ALA A 90 7.96 -6.69 21.25
N ASP A 91 7.78 -5.39 21.50
CA ASP A 91 8.77 -4.33 21.22
C ASP A 91 9.17 -4.14 19.74
N GLN A 92 8.48 -4.80 18.82
CA GLN A 92 8.67 -4.64 17.38
C GLN A 92 7.39 -4.13 16.70
N CYS A 93 7.54 -3.34 15.64
CA CYS A 93 6.41 -3.01 14.79
C CYS A 93 5.95 -4.27 14.04
N ASN A 94 4.74 -4.75 14.29
CA ASN A 94 4.17 -5.93 13.63
C ASN A 94 3.98 -5.76 12.12
N LYS A 95 3.96 -4.52 11.63
CA LYS A 95 3.98 -4.18 10.20
C LYS A 95 5.39 -4.07 9.63
N MET A 96 6.43 -4.26 10.45
CA MET A 96 7.85 -4.23 10.10
C MET A 96 8.27 -2.90 9.46
N PHE A 97 7.85 -1.78 10.06
CA PHE A 97 8.34 -0.45 9.69
C PHE A 97 9.50 -0.01 10.61
N PRO A 98 10.45 0.80 10.11
CA PRO A 98 10.61 1.21 8.70
C PRO A 98 11.02 0.04 7.80
N LYS A 99 10.56 0.04 6.54
CA LYS A 99 10.96 -0.95 5.53
C LYS A 99 12.39 -0.67 5.04
N GLU A 100 13.03 -1.66 4.44
CA GLU A 100 14.32 -1.45 3.77
C GLU A 100 14.13 -0.69 2.45
N PHE A 101 15.12 0.14 2.09
CA PHE A 101 15.19 0.71 0.75
C PHE A 101 15.45 -0.39 -0.28
N ARG A 102 14.84 -0.25 -1.45
CA ARG A 102 15.00 -1.13 -2.60
C ARG A 102 14.87 -0.34 -3.88
N THR A 103 15.79 -0.53 -4.82
CA THR A 103 15.75 0.15 -6.12
C THR A 103 14.83 -0.54 -7.13
N ALA A 104 14.36 -1.75 -6.83
CA ALA A 104 13.43 -2.50 -7.67
C ALA A 104 12.54 -3.41 -6.83
N THR A 105 11.33 -3.67 -7.31
CA THR A 105 10.44 -4.67 -6.71
C THR A 105 10.98 -6.07 -6.94
N THR A 106 11.01 -6.90 -5.90
CA THR A 106 11.40 -8.31 -6.00
C THR A 106 10.21 -9.22 -5.73
N MET A 107 9.99 -10.20 -6.61
CA MET A 107 8.98 -11.23 -6.39
C MET A 107 9.41 -12.13 -5.23
N ASN A 108 8.59 -12.17 -4.18
CA ASN A 108 8.74 -13.15 -3.11
C ASN A 108 7.71 -14.26 -3.36
N VAL A 109 8.16 -15.42 -3.84
CA VAL A 109 7.26 -16.50 -4.32
C VAL A 109 6.39 -17.06 -3.18
N SER A 110 6.81 -16.90 -1.92
CA SER A 110 6.12 -17.47 -0.75
C SER A 110 5.38 -16.43 0.12
N VAL A 111 5.51 -15.13 -0.17
CA VAL A 111 4.95 -14.04 0.64
C VAL A 111 4.50 -12.89 -0.29
N TYR A 112 4.22 -11.71 0.24
CA TYR A 112 4.01 -10.50 -0.54
C TYR A 112 5.31 -10.04 -1.24
N PRO A 113 5.21 -9.46 -2.45
CA PRO A 113 6.32 -8.79 -3.12
C PRO A 113 7.01 -7.77 -2.22
N LEU A 114 8.31 -7.66 -2.38
CA LEU A 114 9.10 -6.64 -1.71
C LEU A 114 9.18 -5.43 -2.63
N TYR A 115 8.32 -4.45 -2.39
CA TYR A 115 8.16 -3.28 -3.26
C TYR A 115 9.40 -2.40 -3.35
N CYS A 116 9.58 -1.78 -4.52
CA CYS A 116 10.52 -0.70 -4.74
C CYS A 116 10.26 0.47 -3.78
N ARG A 117 11.34 0.94 -3.16
CA ARG A 117 11.43 2.08 -2.25
C ARG A 117 12.79 2.73 -2.49
N CYS A 118 12.91 3.51 -3.56
CA CYS A 118 14.18 4.16 -3.87
C CYS A 118 14.54 5.15 -2.75
N PRO A 119 15.82 5.26 -2.37
CA PRO A 119 16.28 6.41 -1.60
C PRO A 119 15.99 7.70 -2.40
N SER A 120 15.30 8.64 -1.78
CA SER A 120 14.93 9.93 -2.35
C SER A 120 14.92 11.00 -1.25
N ASP A 121 14.63 12.24 -1.64
CA ASP A 121 14.39 13.32 -0.68
C ASP A 121 13.28 12.95 0.31
N THR A 122 13.39 13.51 1.51
CA THR A 122 12.39 13.36 2.58
C THR A 122 11.23 14.32 2.36
N THR A 123 10.08 14.03 2.97
CA THR A 123 8.95 14.95 3.06
C THR A 123 8.61 15.19 4.52
N PHE A 124 8.26 16.44 4.86
CA PHE A 124 7.82 16.79 6.19
C PHE A 124 6.35 16.43 6.39
N VAL A 125 6.08 15.38 7.15
CA VAL A 125 4.75 14.83 7.39
C VAL A 125 4.50 14.77 8.89
N ARG A 126 3.39 15.37 9.35
CA ARG A 126 2.96 15.36 10.77
C ARG A 126 4.06 15.81 11.76
N GLY A 127 4.82 16.84 11.41
CA GLY A 127 5.83 17.41 12.30
C GLY A 127 7.21 16.74 12.25
N ARG A 128 7.45 15.82 11.30
CA ARG A 128 8.74 15.13 11.15
C ARG A 128 9.10 14.91 9.69
N GLU A 129 10.40 14.80 9.42
CA GLU A 129 10.89 14.30 8.13
C GLU A 129 10.67 12.80 8.02
N MET A 130 10.18 12.37 6.87
CA MET A 130 9.88 10.97 6.57
C MET A 130 10.29 10.65 5.13
N ASP A 131 10.65 9.39 4.89
CA ASP A 131 11.08 8.90 3.59
C ASP A 131 10.25 7.68 3.14
N ASN A 132 10.60 7.15 1.97
CA ASN A 132 9.92 6.02 1.34
C ASN A 132 9.88 4.73 2.19
N ARG A 133 10.66 4.61 3.27
CA ARG A 133 10.63 3.44 4.15
C ARG A 133 9.35 3.36 4.99
N LEU A 134 8.65 4.48 5.14
CA LEU A 134 7.45 4.60 5.98
C LEU A 134 6.14 4.58 5.17
N VAL A 135 6.20 4.45 3.85
CA VAL A 135 5.02 4.46 2.97
C VAL A 135 4.33 3.09 2.98
N ALA A 136 3.02 3.04 3.23
CA ALA A 136 2.23 1.83 2.98
C ALA A 136 1.98 1.66 1.46
N PRO A 137 2.05 0.43 0.89
CA PRO A 137 1.87 0.23 -0.54
C PRO A 137 0.46 0.59 -1.02
N TYR A 138 0.35 1.17 -2.22
CA TYR A 138 -0.89 1.73 -2.72
C TYR A 138 -1.02 1.71 -4.23
N ASN A 139 -2.26 1.82 -4.70
CA ASN A 139 -2.56 2.05 -6.10
C ASN A 139 -2.90 3.54 -6.31
N PRO A 140 -2.14 4.28 -7.15
CA PRO A 140 -2.36 5.72 -7.38
C PRO A 140 -3.79 6.07 -7.82
N TYR A 141 -4.39 5.25 -8.70
CA TYR A 141 -5.74 5.49 -9.19
C TYR A 141 -6.78 5.33 -8.07
N LEU A 142 -6.68 4.28 -7.25
CA LEU A 142 -7.61 4.06 -6.14
C LEU A 142 -7.53 5.19 -5.11
N LEU A 143 -6.32 5.67 -4.80
CA LEU A 143 -6.13 6.81 -3.91
C LEU A 143 -6.78 8.08 -4.44
N LEU A 144 -6.54 8.42 -5.71
CA LEU A 144 -7.12 9.61 -6.33
C LEU A 144 -8.65 9.52 -6.43
N LYS A 145 -9.17 8.34 -6.76
CA LYS A 145 -10.61 8.11 -6.93
C LYS A 145 -11.38 8.22 -5.63
N TYR A 146 -10.86 7.64 -4.55
CA TYR A 146 -11.59 7.52 -3.28
C TYR A 146 -11.13 8.49 -2.20
N ASN A 147 -9.97 9.15 -2.37
CA ASN A 147 -9.43 10.14 -1.43
C ASN A 147 -9.39 9.61 0.02
N ALA A 148 -8.98 8.35 0.19
CA ALA A 148 -9.07 7.62 1.45
C ALA A 148 -7.81 6.80 1.74
N HIS A 149 -7.69 6.32 2.99
CA HIS A 149 -6.62 5.40 3.40
C HIS A 149 -6.86 4.01 2.78
N ILE A 150 -6.18 3.72 1.67
CA ILE A 150 -6.29 2.45 0.95
C ILE A 150 -4.89 1.83 0.81
N ASN A 151 -4.65 0.74 1.55
CA ASN A 151 -3.47 -0.11 1.37
C ASN A 151 -3.76 -1.16 0.30
N VAL A 152 -2.83 -1.41 -0.62
CA VAL A 152 -2.97 -2.41 -1.68
C VAL A 152 -1.77 -3.34 -1.65
N GLU A 153 -2.04 -4.64 -1.49
CA GLU A 153 -1.03 -5.70 -1.48
C GLU A 153 -1.30 -6.69 -2.61
N VAL A 154 -0.25 -7.21 -3.24
CA VAL A 154 -0.35 -8.28 -4.24
C VAL A 154 0.05 -9.58 -3.58
N SER A 155 -0.82 -10.60 -3.62
CA SER A 155 -0.47 -11.93 -3.11
C SER A 155 -0.28 -12.92 -4.25
N PRO A 156 0.90 -13.55 -4.39
CA PRO A 156 1.13 -14.61 -5.37
C PRO A 156 0.50 -15.96 -4.95
N LEU A 157 0.10 -16.10 -3.68
CA LEU A 157 -0.28 -17.38 -3.05
C LEU A 157 -1.68 -17.90 -3.42
N CYS A 158 -2.47 -17.20 -4.24
CA CYS A 158 -3.61 -17.84 -4.90
C CYS A 158 -3.13 -18.73 -6.07
N MET A 159 -2.38 -19.77 -5.71
CA MET A 159 -2.01 -20.90 -6.58
C MET A 159 -2.44 -22.20 -5.90
N ARG A 160 -3.73 -22.52 -6.02
CA ARG A 160 -4.29 -23.82 -6.43
C ARG A 160 -5.81 -23.77 -6.32
#